data_AF-A0A8X6R2V2-F1
#
_entry.id   AF-A0A8X6R2V2-F1
#
_cell.length_a   1.000
_cell.length_b   1.000
_cell.length_c   1.000
_cell.angle_alpha   90.00
_cell.angle_beta   90.00
_cell.angle_gamma   90.00
#
_symmetry.space_group_name_H-M   'P 1'
#
loop_
_entity.id
_entity.type
_entity.pdbx_description
1 polymer ?
#
loop_
_entity_poly.entity_id
_entity_poly.type
_entity_poly.pdbx_seq_one_letter_code
_entity_poly.pdbx_strand_id
1 'polypeptide(L)'
;MIGNVFPVFVIIVAASVCLAAMVYFTSERYIPPTYHWLFAYLGFAVAVTWIYCLANEIVALLQVFGVIFNLSDAILGLTILAWGNSLSDFLSNIAVARKEFPRMAISACFGGPLLALLLGLGIPCIIEIIKGRAPPAFPLMFSSQFAFLFISIITGLLTTASLMIIWKFHTKRAYGVFLISLYVVFMTLSLLTELKVFSLPV
;
A
#
# COMPACT_ATOMS: atom_id res chain seq x y z
N MET A 1 5.39 -14.33 39.50
CA MET A 1 4.73 -13.02 39.63
C MET A 1 5.37 -12.07 38.62
N ILE A 2 4.72 -11.84 37.48
CA ILE A 2 5.15 -10.88 36.45
C ILE A 2 4.03 -9.86 36.36
N GLY A 3 4.24 -8.68 36.95
CA GLY A 3 3.47 -7.44 36.78
C GLY A 3 1.95 -7.53 36.98
N ASN A 4 1.42 -6.77 37.95
CA ASN A 4 0.00 -6.64 38.29
C ASN A 4 -0.86 -5.94 37.20
N VAL A 5 -0.61 -6.24 35.93
CA VAL A 5 -1.32 -5.71 34.77
C VAL A 5 -2.29 -6.79 34.32
N PHE A 6 -3.58 -6.57 34.58
CA PHE A 6 -4.62 -7.46 34.05
C PHE A 6 -4.39 -7.63 32.53
N PRO A 7 -4.27 -8.85 32.00
CA PRO A 7 -4.02 -9.06 30.58
C PRO A 7 -5.22 -8.53 29.81
N VAL A 8 -5.06 -7.37 29.19
CA VAL A 8 -6.09 -6.63 28.43
C VAL A 8 -6.77 -7.54 27.40
N PHE A 9 -6.03 -8.49 26.84
CA PHE A 9 -6.54 -9.53 25.95
C PHE A 9 -7.68 -10.37 26.56
N VAL A 10 -7.58 -10.76 27.84
CA VAL A 10 -8.61 -11.56 28.52
C VAL A 10 -9.90 -10.77 28.70
N ILE A 11 -9.78 -9.46 28.97
CA ILE A 11 -10.93 -8.56 29.09
C ILE A 11 -11.61 -8.37 27.73
N ILE A 12 -10.84 -8.21 26.66
CA ILE A 12 -11.35 -8.07 25.29
C ILE A 12 -12.07 -9.34 24.83
N VAL A 13 -11.49 -10.51 25.10
CA VAL A 13 -12.09 -11.81 24.74
C VAL A 13 -13.36 -12.08 25.57
N ALA A 14 -13.35 -11.77 26.87
CA ALA A 14 -14.55 -11.91 27.69
C ALA A 14 -15.67 -10.96 27.22
N ALA A 15 -15.34 -9.70 26.92
CA ALA A 15 -16.30 -8.73 26.42
C ALA A 15 -16.88 -9.13 25.05
N SER A 16 -16.05 -9.66 24.15
CA SER A 16 -16.49 -10.11 22.82
C SER A 16 -17.37 -11.37 22.89
N VAL A 17 -17.07 -12.31 23.78
CA VAL A 17 -17.91 -13.49 24.04
C VAL A 17 -19.25 -13.11 24.67
N CYS A 18 -19.26 -12.16 25.61
CA CYS A 18 -20.51 -11.64 26.19
C CYS A 18 -21.37 -10.94 25.15
N LEU A 19 -20.78 -10.11 24.29
CA LEU A 19 -21.47 -9.46 23.17
C LEU A 19 -21.99 -10.49 22.17
N ALA A 20 -21.20 -11.50 21.81
CA ALA A 20 -21.61 -12.56 20.90
C ALA A 20 -22.77 -13.40 21.47
N ALA A 21 -22.75 -13.72 22.77
CA ALA A 21 -23.85 -14.40 23.45
C ALA A 21 -25.12 -13.54 23.47
N MET A 22 -25.01 -12.25 23.80
CA MET A 22 -26.14 -11.32 23.82
C MET A 22 -26.80 -11.20 22.43
N VAL A 23 -26.00 -11.18 21.36
CA VAL A 23 -26.47 -11.18 19.98
C VAL A 23 -27.13 -12.51 19.62
N TYR A 24 -26.55 -13.64 20.03
CA TYR A 24 -27.12 -14.96 19.78
C TYR A 24 -28.50 -15.13 20.43
N PHE A 25 -28.71 -14.58 21.63
CA PHE A 25 -30.00 -14.64 22.31
C PHE A 25 -31.01 -13.59 21.82
N THR A 26 -30.56 -12.45 21.29
CA THR A 26 -31.44 -11.36 20.83
C THR A 26 -31.80 -11.47 19.34
N SER A 27 -31.03 -12.22 18.54
CA SER A 27 -31.21 -12.28 17.09
C SER A 27 -32.09 -13.47 16.67
N GLU A 28 -33.23 -13.18 16.04
CA GLU A 28 -34.00 -14.17 15.28
C GLU A 28 -33.33 -14.45 13.93
N ARG A 29 -33.37 -15.71 13.46
CA ARG A 29 -32.62 -16.16 12.27
C ARG A 29 -33.11 -15.58 10.93
N TYR A 30 -34.29 -14.95 10.90
CA TYR A 30 -35.00 -14.65 9.64
C TYR A 30 -35.36 -13.17 9.46
N ILE A 31 -35.12 -12.32 10.47
CA ILE A 31 -35.40 -10.88 10.42
C ILE A 31 -34.11 -10.14 10.77
N PRO A 32 -33.61 -9.23 9.93
CA PRO A 32 -32.40 -8.47 10.24
C PRO A 32 -32.65 -7.61 11.49
N PRO A 33 -31.85 -7.78 12.58
CA PRO A 33 -32.02 -6.97 13.78
C PRO A 33 -31.68 -5.51 13.50
N THR A 34 -32.37 -4.58 14.15
CA THR A 34 -32.21 -3.13 13.97
C THR A 34 -30.80 -2.61 14.25
N TYR A 35 -29.97 -3.38 14.96
CA TYR A 35 -28.56 -3.08 15.27
C TYR A 35 -27.55 -3.58 14.22
N HIS A 36 -27.99 -4.11 13.08
CA HIS A 36 -27.09 -4.65 12.05
C HIS A 36 -26.05 -3.63 11.55
N TRP A 37 -26.44 -2.35 11.40
CA TRP A 37 -25.52 -1.28 11.01
C TRP A 37 -24.40 -1.09 12.04
N LEU A 38 -24.70 -1.18 13.35
CA LEU A 38 -23.71 -1.08 14.41
C LEU A 38 -22.68 -2.22 14.33
N PHE A 39 -23.13 -3.45 14.06
CA PHE A 39 -22.23 -4.59 13.84
C PHE A 39 -21.35 -4.41 12.59
N ALA A 40 -21.87 -3.80 11.53
CA ALA A 40 -21.07 -3.48 10.35
C ALA A 40 -19.95 -2.47 10.67
N TYR A 41 -20.26 -1.41 11.43
CA TYR A 41 -19.24 -0.44 11.87
C TYR A 41 -18.22 -1.06 12.85
N LEU A 42 -18.67 -1.90 13.78
CA LEU A 42 -17.76 -2.63 14.69
C LEU A 42 -16.87 -3.60 13.92
N GLY A 43 -17.41 -4.36 12.98
CA GLY A 43 -16.65 -5.26 12.11
C GLY A 43 -15.62 -4.50 11.27
N PHE A 44 -16.00 -3.33 10.76
CA PHE A 44 -15.07 -2.43 10.06
C PHE A 44 -13.93 -1.95 10.97
N ALA A 45 -14.24 -1.49 12.19
CA ALA A 45 -13.23 -1.05 13.15
C ALA A 45 -12.25 -2.19 13.51
N VAL A 46 -12.77 -3.40 13.74
CA VAL A 46 -11.96 -4.59 14.02
C VAL A 46 -11.05 -4.94 12.83
N ALA A 47 -11.57 -4.87 11.60
CA ALA A 47 -10.77 -5.09 10.40
C ALA A 47 -9.64 -4.06 10.26
N VAL A 48 -9.92 -2.77 10.51
CA VAL A 48 -8.90 -1.71 10.50
C VAL A 48 -7.81 -1.98 11.54
N THR A 49 -8.17 -2.38 12.77
CA THR A 49 -7.20 -2.74 13.80
C THR A 49 -6.34 -3.94 13.36
N TRP A 50 -6.94 -4.97 12.77
CA TRP A 50 -6.21 -6.12 12.26
C TRP A 50 -5.23 -5.76 11.15
N ILE A 51 -5.67 -4.94 10.18
CA ILE A 51 -4.79 -4.45 9.11
C ILE A 51 -3.62 -3.66 9.71
N TYR A 52 -3.89 -2.79 10.70
CA TYR A 52 -2.84 -2.03 11.37
C TYR A 52 -1.84 -2.92 12.11
N CYS A 53 -2.31 -3.91 12.88
CA CYS A 53 -1.43 -4.86 13.56
C CYS A 53 -0.57 -5.66 12.56
N LEU A 54 -1.20 -6.23 11.53
CA LEU A 54 -0.48 -6.99 10.51
C LEU A 54 0.54 -6.13 9.75
N ALA A 55 0.21 -4.88 9.43
CA ALA A 55 1.13 -3.96 8.79
C ALA A 55 2.36 -3.68 9.67
N ASN A 56 2.18 -3.46 10.97
CA ASN A 56 3.31 -3.26 11.89
C ASN A 56 4.20 -4.51 11.99
N GLU A 57 3.61 -5.71 12.11
CA GLU A 57 4.39 -6.96 12.16
C GLU A 57 5.18 -7.18 10.85
N ILE A 58 4.57 -6.92 9.69
CA ILE A 58 5.26 -7.02 8.40
C ILE A 58 6.43 -6.03 8.32
N VAL A 59 6.24 -4.78 8.74
CA VAL A 59 7.33 -3.79 8.76
C VAL A 59 8.45 -4.21 9.71
N ALA A 60 8.13 -4.73 10.89
CA ALA A 60 9.11 -5.23 11.84
C ALA A 60 9.91 -6.41 11.27
N LEU A 61 9.24 -7.38 10.63
CA LEU A 61 9.90 -8.49 9.96
C LEU A 61 10.81 -8.01 8.82
N LEU A 62 10.37 -7.02 8.04
CA LEU A 62 11.17 -6.45 6.97
C LEU A 62 12.43 -5.76 7.50
N GLN A 63 12.34 -5.02 8.61
CA GLN A 63 13.51 -4.41 9.25
C GLN A 63 14.52 -5.48 9.70
N VAL A 64 14.05 -6.60 10.26
CA VAL A 64 14.90 -7.73 10.62
C VAL A 64 15.59 -8.31 9.38
N PHE A 65 14.86 -8.50 8.27
CA PHE A 65 15.45 -8.92 7.00
C PHE A 65 16.46 -7.91 6.45
N GLY A 66 16.21 -6.60 6.60
CA GLY A 66 17.14 -5.53 6.22
C GLY A 66 18.48 -5.65 6.91
N VAL A 67 18.46 -5.91 8.22
CA VAL A 67 19.67 -6.14 9.01
C VAL A 67 20.39 -7.42 8.59
N ILE A 68 19.67 -8.52 8.35
CA ILE A 68 20.27 -9.81 7.95
C ILE A 68 20.95 -9.70 6.57
N PHE A 69 20.29 -9.07 5.60
CA PHE A 69 20.78 -8.96 4.23
C PHE A 69 21.64 -7.72 3.97
N ASN A 70 21.90 -6.87 4.98
CA ASN A 70 22.57 -5.57 4.84
C ASN A 70 21.89 -4.67 3.77
N LEU A 71 20.57 -4.71 3.70
CA LEU A 71 19.78 -3.87 2.79
C LEU A 71 19.31 -2.60 3.53
N SER A 72 19.27 -1.48 2.80
CA SER A 72 18.69 -0.23 3.30
C SER A 72 17.17 -0.36 3.46
N ASP A 73 16.62 0.27 4.51
CA ASP A 73 15.17 0.38 4.73
C ASP A 73 14.45 0.97 3.51
N ALA A 74 15.13 1.85 2.76
CA ALA A 74 14.59 2.45 1.54
C ALA A 74 14.28 1.39 0.47
N ILE A 75 15.15 0.39 0.28
CA ILE A 75 14.96 -0.66 -0.74
C ILE A 75 13.83 -1.58 -0.32
N LEU A 76 13.78 -1.98 0.95
CA LEU A 76 12.70 -2.82 1.48
C LEU A 76 11.34 -2.15 1.27
N GLY A 77 11.29 -0.84 1.49
CA GLY A 77 10.14 0.01 1.17
C GLY A 77 9.82 0.06 -0.32
N LEU A 78 10.83 0.32 -1.17
CA LEU A 78 10.68 0.45 -2.62
C LEU A 78 10.36 -0.87 -3.34
N THR A 79 10.73 -2.01 -2.75
CA THR A 79 10.57 -3.34 -3.37
C THR A 79 9.42 -4.09 -2.73
N ILE A 80 9.60 -4.64 -1.53
CA ILE A 80 8.64 -5.58 -0.94
C ILE A 80 7.35 -4.86 -0.53
N LEU A 81 7.45 -3.71 0.15
CA LEU A 81 6.25 -2.95 0.56
C LEU A 81 5.52 -2.36 -0.64
N ALA A 82 6.25 -1.72 -1.57
CA ALA A 82 5.65 -1.15 -2.77
C ALA A 82 5.02 -2.22 -3.67
N TRP A 83 5.72 -3.35 -3.88
CA TRP A 83 5.20 -4.47 -4.68
C TRP A 83 3.97 -5.10 -4.02
N GLY A 84 3.98 -5.31 -2.71
CA GLY A 84 2.83 -5.81 -1.97
C GLY A 84 1.59 -4.91 -2.13
N ASN A 85 1.76 -3.60 -2.02
CA ASN A 85 0.66 -2.64 -2.18
C ASN A 85 0.13 -2.60 -3.63
N SER A 86 1.00 -2.71 -4.63
CA SER A 86 0.60 -2.62 -6.04
C SER A 86 0.19 -3.96 -6.67
N LEU A 87 0.50 -5.10 -6.06
CA LEU A 87 0.14 -6.41 -6.60
C LEU A 87 -1.37 -6.67 -6.56
N SER A 88 -2.05 -6.29 -5.47
CA SER A 88 -3.51 -6.40 -5.37
C SER A 88 -4.22 -5.51 -6.38
N ASP A 89 -3.69 -4.32 -6.61
CA ASP A 89 -4.19 -3.39 -7.63
C ASP A 89 -3.97 -3.95 -9.04
N PHE A 90 -2.82 -4.57 -9.30
CA PHE A 90 -2.52 -5.22 -10.58
C PHE A 90 -3.50 -6.36 -10.88
N LEU A 91 -3.74 -7.25 -9.92
CA LEU A 91 -4.69 -8.36 -10.07
C LEU A 91 -6.12 -7.85 -10.29
N SER A 92 -6.53 -6.80 -9.56
CA SER A 92 -7.85 -6.18 -9.71
C SER A 92 -8.01 -5.53 -11.08
N ASN A 93 -7.00 -4.81 -11.57
CA ASN A 93 -7.00 -4.20 -12.90
C ASN A 93 -7.04 -5.23 -14.02
N ILE A 94 -6.35 -6.36 -13.88
CA ILE A 94 -6.46 -7.50 -14.81
C ILE A 94 -7.88 -8.05 -14.83
N ALA A 95 -8.50 -8.23 -13.67
CA ALA A 95 -9.86 -8.75 -13.57
C ALA A 95 -10.87 -7.83 -14.28
N VAL A 96 -10.74 -6.52 -14.11
CA VAL A 96 -11.58 -5.52 -14.80
C VAL A 96 -11.31 -5.50 -16.31
N ALA A 97 -10.04 -5.56 -16.72
CA ALA A 97 -9.67 -5.60 -18.14
C ALA A 97 -10.20 -6.87 -18.84
N ARG A 98 -10.25 -8.02 -18.15
CA ARG A 98 -10.82 -9.27 -18.68
C ARG A 98 -12.34 -9.21 -18.84
N LYS A 99 -13.03 -8.33 -18.13
CA LYS A 99 -14.48 -8.08 -18.28
C LYS A 99 -14.81 -7.08 -19.40
N GLU A 100 -13.91 -6.89 -20.37
CA GLU A 100 -14.07 -5.98 -21.51
C GLU A 100 -14.16 -4.49 -21.14
N PHE A 101 -13.68 -4.11 -19.94
CA PHE A 101 -13.58 -2.71 -19.51
C PHE A 101 -12.12 -2.21 -19.42
N PRO A 102 -11.32 -2.25 -20.51
CA PRO A 102 -9.91 -1.88 -20.46
C PRO A 102 -9.70 -0.39 -20.17
N ARG A 103 -10.62 0.48 -20.60
CA ARG A 103 -10.56 1.92 -20.31
C ARG A 103 -10.69 2.21 -18.80
N MET A 104 -11.56 1.47 -18.13
CA MET A 104 -11.73 1.56 -16.67
C MET A 104 -10.48 1.06 -15.93
N ALA A 105 -9.90 -0.05 -16.37
CA ALA A 105 -8.68 -0.59 -15.81
C ALA A 105 -7.49 0.39 -15.94
N ILE A 106 -7.37 1.08 -17.10
CA ILE A 106 -6.34 2.11 -17.29
C ILE A 106 -6.56 3.28 -16.31
N SER A 107 -7.77 3.79 -16.18
CA SER A 107 -8.05 4.88 -15.23
C SER A 107 -7.81 4.48 -13.77
N ALA A 108 -8.16 3.25 -13.39
CA ALA A 108 -7.95 2.74 -12.04
C ALA A 108 -6.46 2.54 -11.73
N CYS A 109 -5.66 2.10 -12.70
CA CYS A 109 -4.21 1.94 -12.56
C CYS A 109 -3.48 3.26 -12.22
N PHE A 110 -3.93 4.40 -12.76
CA PHE A 110 -3.36 5.71 -12.42
C PHE A 110 -4.04 6.34 -11.20
N GLY A 111 -5.35 6.16 -11.06
CA GLY A 111 -6.14 6.73 -9.97
C GLY A 111 -5.79 6.15 -8.60
N GLY A 112 -5.52 4.85 -8.51
CA GLY A 112 -5.17 4.17 -7.26
C GLY A 112 -3.94 4.77 -6.57
N PRO A 113 -2.76 4.78 -7.23
CA PRO A 113 -1.55 5.38 -6.68
C PRO A 113 -1.69 6.88 -6.38
N LEU A 114 -2.41 7.64 -7.22
CA LEU A 114 -2.65 9.07 -7.01
C LEU A 114 -3.48 9.32 -5.74
N LEU A 115 -4.55 8.55 -5.54
CA LEU A 115 -5.39 8.62 -4.36
C LEU A 115 -4.63 8.21 -3.09
N ALA A 116 -3.83 7.13 -3.19
CA ALA A 116 -2.99 6.67 -2.10
C ALA A 116 -1.96 7.74 -1.70
N LEU A 117 -1.39 8.47 -2.65
CA LEU A 117 -0.46 9.56 -2.37
C LEU A 117 -1.18 10.78 -1.76
N LEU A 118 -2.33 11.19 -2.32
CA LEU A 118 -3.09 12.34 -1.79
C LEU A 118 -3.61 12.09 -0.38
N LEU A 119 -4.25 10.94 -0.13
CA LEU A 119 -4.84 10.65 1.17
C LEU A 119 -3.80 10.09 2.14
N GLY A 120 -2.97 9.15 1.70
CA GLY A 120 -2.00 8.47 2.55
C GLY A 120 -0.83 9.36 2.98
N LEU A 121 -0.39 10.29 2.12
CA LEU A 121 0.68 11.24 2.45
C LEU A 121 0.13 12.60 2.87
N GLY A 122 -0.97 13.07 2.26
CA GLY A 122 -1.55 14.37 2.57
C GLY A 122 -2.23 14.44 3.94
N ILE A 123 -3.02 13.44 4.34
CA ILE A 123 -3.73 13.47 5.62
C ILE A 123 -2.76 13.49 6.82
N PRO A 124 -1.73 12.62 6.90
CA PRO A 124 -0.79 12.67 8.01
C PRO A 124 -0.03 13.99 8.09
N CYS A 125 0.36 14.56 6.95
CA CYS A 125 1.00 15.88 6.91
C CYS A 125 0.08 16.98 7.47
N ILE A 126 -1.19 17.00 7.08
CA ILE A 126 -2.19 17.94 7.61
C ILE A 126 -2.36 17.76 9.12
N ILE A 127 -2.43 16.51 9.60
CA ILE A 127 -2.55 16.21 11.03
C ILE A 127 -1.34 16.75 11.82
N GLU A 128 -0.12 16.56 11.32
CA GLU A 128 1.08 17.07 12.01
C GLU A 128 1.14 18.61 12.02
N ILE A 129 0.71 19.27 10.94
CA ILE A 129 0.57 20.74 10.87
C ILE A 129 -0.44 21.25 11.91
N ILE A 130 -1.61 20.60 12.00
CA ILE A 130 -2.66 20.98 12.97
C ILE A 130 -2.18 20.80 14.42
N LYS A 131 -1.35 19.80 14.70
CA LYS A 131 -0.78 19.56 16.04
C LYS A 131 0.28 20.60 16.44
N GLY A 132 0.56 21.61 15.61
CA GLY A 132 1.53 22.67 15.90
C GLY A 132 2.98 22.18 15.91
N ARG A 133 3.22 20.94 15.48
CA ARG A 133 4.56 20.50 15.11
C ARG A 133 4.81 21.14 13.75
N ALA A 134 5.90 21.88 13.61
CA ALA A 134 6.41 22.17 12.27
C ALA A 134 6.41 20.82 11.52
N PRO A 135 5.86 20.75 10.29
CA PRO A 135 5.90 19.50 9.54
C PRO A 135 7.32 18.98 9.69
N PRO A 136 7.54 17.70 10.07
CA PRO A 136 8.89 17.16 10.16
C PRO A 136 9.52 17.65 8.87
N ALA A 137 10.56 18.47 8.99
CA ALA A 137 11.25 18.96 7.82
C ALA A 137 11.74 17.66 7.22
N PHE A 138 10.99 17.09 6.27
CA PHE A 138 11.38 15.96 5.47
C PHE A 138 12.56 16.56 4.79
N PRO A 139 13.78 16.36 5.33
CA PRO A 139 14.91 16.95 4.69
C PRO A 139 14.88 16.18 3.38
N LEU A 140 14.56 16.86 2.29
CA LEU A 140 14.77 16.36 0.95
C LEU A 140 16.29 16.25 0.84
N MET A 141 16.82 15.23 1.51
CA MET A 141 18.16 14.75 1.33
C MET A 141 18.09 14.21 -0.09
N PHE A 142 18.47 15.06 -1.03
CA PHE A 142 18.71 14.70 -2.42
C PHE A 142 19.85 13.68 -2.43
N SER A 143 19.55 12.46 -1.99
CA SER A 143 20.35 11.29 -2.31
C SER A 143 20.17 11.05 -3.81
N SER A 144 21.25 10.66 -4.49
CA SER A 144 21.22 10.29 -5.91
C SER A 144 20.13 9.25 -6.23
N GLN A 145 19.74 8.44 -5.24
CA GLN A 145 18.63 7.49 -5.34
C GLN A 145 17.27 8.17 -5.54
N PHE A 146 16.96 9.23 -4.78
CA PHE A 146 15.68 9.94 -4.92
C PHE A 146 15.56 10.60 -6.29
N ALA A 147 16.66 11.18 -6.81
CA ALA A 147 16.69 11.76 -8.14
C ALA A 147 16.44 10.69 -9.22
N PHE A 148 17.08 9.52 -9.10
CA PHE A 148 16.88 8.41 -10.03
C PHE A 148 15.43 7.90 -10.06
N LEU A 149 14.80 7.74 -8.87
CA LEU A 149 13.39 7.34 -8.75
C LEU A 149 12.44 8.38 -9.34
N PHE A 150 12.75 9.67 -9.16
CA PHE A 150 11.91 10.74 -9.68
C PHE A 150 11.98 10.81 -11.22
N ILE A 151 13.18 10.68 -11.79
CA ILE A 151 13.41 10.63 -13.24
C ILE A 151 12.71 9.42 -13.86
N SER A 152 12.74 8.27 -13.20
CA SER A 152 12.12 7.05 -13.72
C SER A 152 10.59 7.14 -13.75
N ILE A 153 9.97 7.72 -12.71
CA ILE A 153 8.52 7.97 -12.68
C ILE A 153 8.14 8.93 -13.81
N ILE A 154 8.88 10.03 -13.98
CA ILE A 154 8.60 11.01 -15.04
C ILE A 154 8.74 10.37 -16.43
N THR A 155 9.80 9.60 -16.65
CA THR A 155 10.04 8.94 -17.93
C THR A 155 8.99 7.87 -18.21
N GLY A 156 8.59 7.10 -17.19
CA GLY A 156 7.47 6.15 -17.29
C GLY A 156 6.15 6.85 -17.62
N LEU A 157 5.84 7.96 -16.97
CA LEU A 157 4.62 8.72 -17.22
C LEU A 157 4.61 9.35 -18.63
N LEU A 158 5.73 9.95 -19.05
CA LEU A 158 5.85 10.57 -20.36
C LEU A 158 5.80 9.54 -21.50
N THR A 159 6.51 8.41 -21.37
CA THR A 159 6.48 7.35 -22.38
C THR A 159 5.08 6.76 -22.52
N THR A 160 4.38 6.52 -21.41
CA THR A 160 3.01 6.01 -21.43
C THR A 160 2.00 7.02 -21.98
N ALA A 161 2.09 8.29 -21.59
CA ALA A 161 1.24 9.35 -22.13
C ALA A 161 1.45 9.53 -23.65
N SER A 162 2.71 9.59 -24.08
CA SER A 162 3.07 9.75 -25.50
C SER A 162 2.55 8.59 -26.34
N LEU A 163 2.75 7.36 -25.88
CA LEU A 163 2.28 6.16 -26.59
C LEU A 163 0.75 6.06 -26.60
N MET A 164 0.05 6.45 -25.54
CA MET A 164 -1.43 6.46 -25.57
C MET A 164 -2.00 7.48 -26.57
N ILE A 165 -1.35 8.65 -26.71
CA ILE A 165 -1.74 9.68 -27.68
C ILE A 165 -1.50 9.20 -29.11
N ILE A 166 -0.33 8.61 -29.38
CA ILE A 166 0.06 8.11 -30.72
C ILE A 166 -0.86 6.95 -31.16
N TRP A 167 -1.22 6.07 -30.23
CA TRP A 167 -1.99 4.86 -30.53
C TRP A 167 -3.51 5.03 -30.39
N LYS A 168 -4.01 6.28 -30.32
CA LYS A 168 -5.45 6.63 -30.23
C LYS A 168 -6.23 5.78 -29.22
N PHE A 169 -5.65 5.54 -28.04
CA PHE A 169 -6.23 4.72 -26.97
C PHE A 169 -6.60 3.27 -27.38
N HIS A 170 -6.03 2.74 -28.46
CA HIS A 170 -6.17 1.34 -28.86
C HIS A 170 -4.97 0.53 -28.41
N THR A 171 -5.10 -0.10 -27.25
CA THR A 171 -4.02 -0.85 -26.61
C THR A 171 -3.77 -2.19 -27.31
N LYS A 172 -2.67 -2.31 -28.06
CA LYS A 172 -2.22 -3.60 -28.61
C LYS A 172 -1.42 -4.37 -27.54
N ARG A 173 -1.41 -5.71 -27.62
CA ARG A 173 -0.66 -6.59 -26.69
C ARG A 173 0.84 -6.24 -26.60
N ALA A 174 1.43 -5.74 -27.69
CA ALA A 174 2.82 -5.29 -27.73
C ALA A 174 3.15 -4.16 -26.73
N TYR A 175 2.19 -3.26 -26.47
CA TYR A 175 2.38 -2.18 -25.50
C TYR A 175 2.49 -2.71 -24.06
N GLY A 176 1.67 -3.70 -23.70
CA GLY A 176 1.75 -4.35 -22.39
C GLY A 176 3.08 -5.05 -22.15
N VAL A 177 3.60 -5.75 -23.17
CA VAL A 177 4.92 -6.40 -23.10
C VAL A 177 6.04 -5.36 -22.95
N PHE A 178 5.96 -4.25 -23.68
CA PHE A 178 6.93 -3.15 -23.54
C PHE A 178 6.95 -2.55 -22.13
N LEU A 179 5.80 -2.28 -21.52
CA LEU A 179 5.71 -1.77 -20.15
C LEU A 179 6.30 -2.74 -19.11
N ILE A 180 5.98 -4.03 -19.23
CA ILE A 180 6.51 -5.05 -18.32
C ILE A 180 8.04 -5.12 -18.47
N SER A 181 8.55 -5.09 -19.71
CA SER A 181 9.99 -5.08 -19.96
C SER A 181 10.67 -3.85 -19.34
N LEU A 182 10.07 -2.66 -19.49
CA LEU A 182 10.59 -1.43 -18.91
C LEU A 182 10.61 -1.50 -17.38
N TYR A 183 9.54 -2.02 -16.76
CA TYR A 183 9.46 -2.23 -15.32
C TYR A 183 10.55 -3.19 -14.81
N VAL A 184 10.74 -4.33 -15.47
CA VAL A 184 11.78 -5.31 -15.08
C VAL A 184 13.17 -4.69 -15.18
N VAL A 185 13.47 -3.99 -16.28
CA VAL A 185 14.76 -3.30 -16.45
C VAL A 185 14.96 -2.28 -15.33
N PHE A 186 13.96 -1.45 -15.04
CA PHE A 186 14.04 -0.45 -13.98
C PHE A 186 14.25 -1.08 -12.59
N MET A 187 13.51 -2.14 -12.25
CA MET A 187 13.66 -2.85 -10.98
C MET A 187 15.06 -3.47 -10.85
N THR A 188 15.59 -4.07 -11.92
CA THR A 188 16.94 -4.63 -11.90
C THR A 188 18.01 -3.55 -11.74
N LEU A 189 17.91 -2.42 -12.43
CA LEU A 189 18.84 -1.29 -12.28
C LEU A 189 18.78 -0.69 -10.87
N SER A 190 17.58 -0.57 -10.30
CA SER A 190 17.38 -0.05 -8.94
C SER A 190 18.04 -0.96 -7.90
N LEU A 191 17.88 -2.29 -8.05
CA LEU A 191 18.55 -3.27 -7.18
C LEU A 191 20.08 -3.26 -7.35
N LEU A 192 20.57 -3.18 -8.59
CA LEU A 192 22.01 -3.19 -8.90
C LEU A 192 22.75 -1.95 -8.41
N THR A 193 22.10 -0.78 -8.51
CA THR A 193 22.65 0.49 -8.03
C THR A 193 22.85 0.46 -6.51
N GLU A 194 21.95 -0.21 -5.78
CA GLU A 194 22.04 -0.22 -4.33
C GLU A 194 22.83 -1.36 -3.71
N LEU A 195 22.92 -2.52 -4.38
CA LEU A 195 23.85 -3.59 -3.97
C LEU A 195 25.34 -3.17 -4.10
N LYS A 196 25.63 -1.89 -4.38
CA LYS A 196 26.96 -1.29 -4.60
C LYS A 196 27.77 -2.00 -5.69
N VAL A 197 27.12 -2.77 -6.56
CA VAL A 197 27.74 -3.44 -7.72
C VAL A 197 27.98 -2.42 -8.84
N PHE A 198 27.10 -1.41 -8.97
CA PHE A 198 27.28 -0.25 -9.84
C PHE A 198 27.15 1.04 -9.02
N SER A 199 28.28 1.61 -8.62
CA SER A 199 28.33 3.02 -8.26
C SER A 199 28.19 3.84 -9.55
N LEU A 200 26.99 4.35 -9.84
CA LEU A 200 26.81 5.37 -10.87
C LEU A 200 27.56 6.63 -10.42
N PRO A 201 28.58 7.09 -11.17
CA PRO A 201 29.23 8.35 -10.90
C PRO A 201 28.39 9.46 -11.55
N VAL A 202 27.38 9.95 -10.84
CA VAL A 202 26.79 11.28 -11.08
C VAL A 202 26.31 11.87 -9.76
#